data_AF-A0A537NTA4-F1
#
_entry.id   AF-A0A537NTA4-F1
#
_cell.length_a   1.000
_cell.length_b   1.000
_cell.length_c   1.000
_cell.angle_alpha   90.00
_cell.angle_beta   90.00
_cell.angle_gamma   90.00
#
_symmetry.space_group_name_H-M   'P 1'
#
loop_
_entity.id
_entity.type
_entity.pdbx_description
1 polymer ?
#
loop_
_entity_poly.entity_id
_entity_poly.type
_entity_poly.pdbx_seq_one_letter_code
_entity_poly.pdbx_strand_id
1 'polypeptide(L)'
;EESGVIKGRVALLDAAKLGLGLTAFVAIRTAQHEEKWLEKFSRAVRDFPEIVGVYRTTGETDYLLQAVVSDIAGYDQLYKRLIARIALTDVSASFVMEKIKETTALPLDHVGSS
;
A
#
# COMPACT_ATOMS: atom_id res chain seq x y z
N GLU A 1 -7.33 4.93 -25.57
CA GLU A 1 -7.89 4.55 -24.25
C GLU A 1 -9.16 3.74 -24.36
N GLU A 2 -9.91 3.82 -25.47
CA GLU A 2 -11.20 3.12 -25.67
C GLU A 2 -11.18 1.59 -25.45
N SER A 3 -10.03 0.92 -25.54
CA SER A 3 -9.91 -0.51 -25.20
C SER A 3 -9.74 -0.81 -23.70
N GLY A 4 -9.62 0.22 -22.84
CA GLY A 4 -9.41 0.07 -21.39
C GLY A 4 -8.01 -0.37 -20.96
N VAL A 5 -7.08 -0.59 -21.91
CA VAL A 5 -5.71 -1.04 -21.63
C VAL A 5 -4.88 0.03 -20.90
N ILE A 6 -5.07 1.30 -21.28
CA ILE A 6 -4.44 2.44 -20.59
C ILE A 6 -5.38 2.89 -19.48
N LYS A 7 -4.95 2.72 -18.23
CA LYS A 7 -5.75 3.08 -17.04
C LYS A 7 -5.66 4.57 -16.67
N GLY A 8 -4.62 5.26 -17.12
CA GLY A 8 -4.41 6.69 -16.85
C GLY A 8 -3.00 7.15 -17.20
N ARG A 9 -2.77 8.45 -17.15
CA ARG A 9 -1.45 9.10 -17.27
C ARG A 9 -1.17 9.91 -16.01
N VAL A 10 0.01 9.75 -15.45
CA VAL A 10 0.42 10.44 -14.22
C VAL A 10 1.84 10.96 -14.36
N ALA A 11 2.16 12.05 -13.67
CA ALA A 11 3.54 12.46 -13.44
C ALA A 11 4.08 11.75 -12.19
N LEU A 12 5.25 11.13 -12.32
CA LEU A 12 5.93 10.51 -11.18
C LEU A 12 6.82 11.54 -10.50
N LEU A 13 6.64 11.72 -9.19
CA LEU A 13 7.35 12.71 -8.39
C LEU A 13 8.51 12.07 -7.62
N ASP A 14 9.52 12.88 -7.34
CA ASP A 14 10.65 12.49 -6.50
C ASP A 14 10.27 12.64 -5.02
N ALA A 15 10.07 11.51 -4.34
CA ALA A 15 9.65 11.47 -2.94
C ALA A 15 10.65 12.16 -2.00
N ALA A 16 11.96 12.04 -2.26
CA ALA A 16 12.99 12.63 -1.41
C ALA A 16 12.94 14.17 -1.46
N LYS A 17 12.68 14.75 -2.64
CA LYS A 17 12.51 16.20 -2.81
C LYS A 17 11.25 16.75 -2.13
N LEU A 18 10.27 15.89 -1.85
CA LEU A 18 9.04 16.23 -1.16
C LEU A 18 9.10 15.95 0.34
N GLY A 19 10.25 15.51 0.86
CA GLY A 19 10.40 15.14 2.27
C GLY A 19 9.67 13.85 2.65
N LEU A 20 9.34 13.00 1.68
CA LEU A 20 8.72 11.68 1.87
C LEU A 20 9.79 10.59 1.90
N GLY A 21 10.63 10.63 2.94
CA GLY A 21 11.85 9.84 3.03
C GLY A 21 11.68 8.39 3.47
N LEU A 22 10.51 8.01 4.01
CA LEU A 22 10.30 6.70 4.60
C LEU A 22 9.20 5.93 3.86
N THR A 23 9.53 4.74 3.37
CA THR A 23 8.55 3.75 2.90
C THR A 23 8.46 2.62 3.91
N ALA A 24 7.23 2.27 4.29
CA ALA A 24 6.95 1.17 5.20
C ALA A 24 6.02 0.14 4.53
N PHE A 25 6.37 -1.14 4.65
CA PHE A 25 5.48 -2.25 4.35
C PHE A 25 4.84 -2.72 5.65
N VAL A 26 3.51 -2.71 5.70
CA VAL A 26 2.75 -3.10 6.90
C VAL A 26 1.98 -4.38 6.60
N ALA A 27 2.42 -5.45 7.22
CA ALA A 27 1.77 -6.77 7.20
C ALA A 27 0.68 -6.80 8.27
N ILE A 28 -0.54 -7.16 7.86
CA ILE A 28 -1.71 -7.24 8.74
C ILE A 28 -2.28 -8.66 8.69
N ARG A 29 -2.47 -9.26 9.87
CA ARG A 29 -3.31 -10.45 10.04
C ARG A 29 -4.62 -10.07 10.71
N THR A 30 -5.70 -10.68 10.26
CA THR A 30 -7.04 -10.49 10.81
C THR A 30 -7.69 -11.85 11.06
N ALA A 31 -8.21 -12.04 12.27
CA ALA A 31 -9.07 -13.18 12.56
C ALA A 31 -10.48 -12.99 11.96
N GLN A 32 -10.83 -11.78 11.54
CA GLN A 32 -12.18 -11.40 11.12
C GLN A 32 -12.32 -11.50 9.60
N HIS A 33 -13.03 -12.54 9.16
CA HIS A 33 -13.39 -12.79 7.76
C HIS A 33 -14.84 -12.37 7.46
N GLU A 34 -15.45 -11.58 8.35
CA GLU A 34 -16.79 -11.07 8.15
C GLU A 34 -16.79 -9.97 7.08
N GLU A 35 -17.73 -10.06 6.13
CA GLU A 35 -17.86 -9.14 5.00
C GLU A 35 -17.93 -7.67 5.45
N LYS A 36 -18.62 -7.39 6.55
CA LYS A 36 -18.74 -6.05 7.14
C LYS A 36 -17.39 -5.48 7.59
N TRP A 37 -16.51 -6.32 8.16
CA TRP A 37 -15.18 -5.89 8.57
C TRP A 37 -14.33 -5.58 7.34
N LEU A 38 -14.39 -6.43 6.30
CA LEU A 38 -13.66 -6.23 5.06
C LEU A 38 -14.05 -4.91 4.37
N GLU A 39 -15.35 -4.62 4.27
CA GLU A 39 -15.82 -3.35 3.74
C GLU A 39 -15.30 -2.16 4.54
N LYS A 40 -15.39 -2.24 5.87
CA LYS A 40 -14.90 -1.18 6.76
C LYS A 40 -13.40 -0.97 6.58
N PHE A 41 -12.62 -2.05 6.52
CA PHE A 41 -11.18 -2.00 6.28
C PHE A 41 -10.87 -1.36 4.92
N SER A 42 -11.50 -1.84 3.85
CA SER A 42 -11.26 -1.36 2.49
C SER A 42 -11.59 0.13 2.33
N ARG A 43 -12.69 0.61 2.93
CA ARG A 43 -13.02 2.03 2.93
C ARG A 43 -12.00 2.84 3.73
N ALA A 44 -11.69 2.38 4.95
CA ALA A 44 -10.79 3.09 5.82
C ALA A 44 -9.39 3.25 5.23
N VAL A 45 -8.79 2.20 4.63
CA VAL A 45 -7.44 2.30 4.04
C VAL A 45 -7.38 3.20 2.80
N ARG A 46 -8.48 3.33 2.03
CA ARG A 46 -8.55 4.22 0.86
C ARG A 46 -8.57 5.70 1.22
N ASP A 47 -8.97 6.04 2.45
CA ASP A 47 -9.01 7.43 2.93
C ASP A 47 -7.64 7.95 3.36
N PHE A 48 -6.62 7.09 3.47
CA PHE A 48 -5.28 7.48 3.88
C PHE A 48 -4.40 7.74 2.66
N PRO A 49 -4.08 9.01 2.34
CA PRO A 49 -3.23 9.32 1.19
C PRO A 49 -1.80 8.79 1.36
N GLU A 50 -1.35 8.55 2.59
CA GLU A 50 -0.05 7.95 2.87
C GLU A 50 0.01 6.47 2.49
N ILE A 51 -1.13 5.79 2.35
CA ILE A 51 -1.22 4.39 1.91
C ILE A 51 -1.31 4.38 0.38
N VAL A 52 -0.19 4.08 -0.28
CA VAL A 52 -0.07 4.10 -1.74
C VAL A 52 -0.33 2.73 -2.39
N GLY A 53 -0.41 1.68 -1.60
CA GLY A 53 -0.73 0.33 -2.06
C GLY A 53 -1.35 -0.52 -0.96
N VAL A 54 -2.33 -1.34 -1.33
CA VAL A 54 -2.94 -2.34 -0.44
C VAL A 54 -3.18 -3.60 -1.26
N TYR A 55 -2.67 -4.72 -0.76
CA TYR A 55 -2.71 -6.00 -1.44
C TYR A 55 -3.28 -7.04 -0.49
N ARG A 56 -4.26 -7.82 -0.95
CA ARG A 56 -4.66 -9.04 -0.25
C ARG A 56 -3.71 -10.15 -0.67
N THR A 57 -3.06 -10.78 0.30
CA THR A 57 -2.04 -11.80 0.07
C THR A 57 -2.52 -13.15 0.55
N THR A 58 -1.93 -14.21 0.02
CA THR A 58 -2.03 -15.57 0.54
C THR A 58 -0.80 -15.88 1.37
N GLY A 59 -0.92 -16.71 2.41
CA GLY A 59 0.19 -17.12 3.26
C GLY A 59 -0.03 -16.69 4.70
N GLU A 60 1.03 -16.29 5.39
CA GLU A 60 0.94 -15.93 6.81
C GLU A 60 0.26 -14.59 7.08
N THR A 61 0.15 -13.73 6.07
CA THR A 61 -0.41 -12.38 6.22
C THR A 61 -1.58 -12.21 5.26
N ASP A 62 -2.69 -11.65 5.74
CA ASP A 62 -3.90 -11.45 4.94
C ASP A 62 -3.80 -10.21 4.05
N TYR A 63 -3.19 -9.13 4.57
CA TYR A 63 -3.01 -7.88 3.84
C TYR A 63 -1.61 -7.31 3.99
N LEU A 64 -1.08 -6.80 2.88
CA LEU A 64 0.16 -6.04 2.84
C LEU A 64 -0.14 -4.61 2.35
N LEU A 65 0.21 -3.63 3.17
CA LEU A 65 0.08 -2.22 2.83
C LEU A 65 1.47 -1.66 2.50
N GLN A 66 1.53 -0.79 1.51
CA GLN A 66 2.69 0.07 1.24
C GLN A 66 2.31 1.49 1.65
N ALA A 67 3.04 2.05 2.61
CA ALA A 67 2.88 3.40 3.09
C ALA A 67 4.12 4.25 2.78
N VAL A 68 3.92 5.51 2.43
CA VAL A 68 4.97 6.50 2.20
C VAL A 68 4.71 7.69 3.10
N VAL A 69 5.68 8.00 3.96
CA VAL A 69 5.61 9.05 5.00
C VAL A 69 6.94 9.80 5.09
N SER A 70 6.97 10.89 5.85
CA SER A 70 8.18 11.69 6.01
C SER A 70 9.27 10.96 6.79
N ASP A 71 8.89 10.36 7.91
CA ASP A 71 9.78 9.77 8.91
C ASP A 71 9.02 8.80 9.82
N ILE A 72 9.71 8.29 10.86
CA ILE A 72 9.15 7.34 11.83
C ILE A 72 8.00 7.95 12.63
N ALA A 73 8.02 9.25 12.92
CA ALA A 73 6.93 9.92 13.62
C ALA A 73 5.68 10.03 12.72
N GLY A 74 5.87 10.30 11.42
CA GLY A 74 4.81 10.23 10.43
C GLY A 74 4.19 8.84 10.33
N TYR A 75 5.02 7.78 10.40
CA TYR A 75 4.53 6.40 10.48
C TYR A 75 3.70 6.14 11.74
N ASP A 76 4.17 6.55 12.93
CA ASP A 76 3.43 6.38 14.19
C ASP A 76 2.05 7.08 14.16
N GLN A 77 1.98 8.28 13.58
CA GLN A 77 0.71 8.98 13.39
C GLN A 77 -0.23 8.23 12.44
N LEU A 78 0.28 7.73 11.31
CA LEU A 78 -0.49 6.88 10.40
C LEU A 78 -1.01 5.63 11.12
N TYR A 79 -0.14 4.92 11.83
CA TYR A 79 -0.47 3.71 12.58
C TYR A 79 -1.59 3.97 13.61
N LYS A 80 -1.46 5.01 14.44
CA LYS A 80 -2.47 5.39 15.44
C LYS A 80 -3.84 5.69 14.81
N ARG A 81 -3.86 6.43 13.69
CA ARG A 81 -5.13 6.71 12.97
C ARG A 81 -5.73 5.45 12.35
N LEU A 82 -4.90 4.51 11.90
CA LEU A 82 -5.35 3.26 11.29
C LEU A 82 -6.03 2.35 12.34
N ILE A 83 -5.35 2.08 13.47
CA ILE A 83 -5.90 1.22 14.53
C ILE A 83 -7.11 1.84 15.24
N ALA A 84 -7.26 3.17 15.21
CA ALA A 84 -8.45 3.85 15.73
C ALA A 84 -9.70 3.60 14.86
N ARG A 85 -9.53 3.33 13.56
CA ARG A 85 -10.63 3.08 12.63
C ARG A 85 -10.98 1.60 12.49
N ILE A 86 -9.98 0.73 12.57
CA ILE A 86 -10.12 -0.70 12.26
C ILE A 86 -9.46 -1.51 13.38
N ALA A 87 -10.18 -2.51 13.90
CA ALA A 87 -9.57 -3.47 14.80
C ALA A 87 -8.64 -4.39 13.99
N LEU A 88 -7.34 -4.33 14.29
CA LEU A 88 -6.30 -5.17 13.69
C LEU A 88 -5.81 -6.17 14.75
N THR A 89 -5.60 -7.43 14.37
CA THR A 89 -5.21 -8.49 15.31
C THR A 89 -3.70 -8.56 15.48
N ASP A 90 -2.96 -8.56 14.37
CA ASP A 90 -1.50 -8.59 14.37
C ASP A 90 -1.01 -7.64 13.26
N VAL A 91 -0.05 -6.79 13.61
CA VAL A 91 0.50 -5.77 12.71
C VAL A 91 2.01 -5.78 12.85
N SER A 92 2.70 -6.03 11.74
CA SER A 92 4.15 -5.99 11.65
C SER A 92 4.56 -5.01 10.57
N ALA A 93 5.56 -4.18 10.85
CA ALA A 93 6.05 -3.15 9.95
C ALA A 93 7.51 -3.36 9.59
N SER A 94 7.79 -3.30 8.30
CA SER A 94 9.14 -3.37 7.74
C SER A 94 9.44 -2.06 7.02
N PHE A 95 10.52 -1.39 7.42
CA PHE A 95 10.95 -0.15 6.79
C PHE A 95 11.91 -0.43 5.64
N VAL A 96 11.69 0.23 4.51
CA VAL A 96 12.56 0.09 3.33
C VAL A 96 13.85 0.86 3.58
N MET A 97 14.98 0.14 3.59
CA MET A 97 16.31 0.74 3.75
C MET A 97 16.87 1.27 2.43
N GLU A 98 16.64 0.54 1.35
CA GLU A 98 17.10 0.89 0.01
C GLU A 98 16.07 0.44 -1.03
N LYS A 99 15.80 1.31 -2.01
CA LYS A 99 14.99 0.97 -3.18
C LYS A 99 15.91 0.54 -4.32
N ILE A 100 16.15 -0.76 -4.45
CA ILE A 100 16.99 -1.32 -5.52
C ILE A 100 16.33 -1.11 -6.90
N LYS A 101 15.01 -1.32 -6.99
CA LYS A 101 14.22 -1.12 -8.21
C LYS A 101 12.75 -0.85 -7.87
N GLU A 102 12.17 0.18 -8.45
CA GLU A 102 10.74 0.50 -8.37
C GLU A 102 10.30 1.07 -9.72
N THR A 103 9.24 0.52 -10.33
CA THR A 103 8.72 0.99 -11.62
C THR A 103 7.22 0.75 -11.72
N THR A 104 6.53 1.66 -12.41
CA THR A 104 5.11 1.52 -12.75
C THR A 104 4.89 0.83 -14.09
N ALA A 105 5.96 0.54 -14.85
CA ALA A 105 5.88 -0.12 -16.14
C ALA A 105 5.62 -1.61 -15.99
N LEU A 106 4.63 -2.13 -16.72
CA LEU A 106 4.34 -3.56 -16.80
C LEU A 106 5.33 -4.24 -17.76
N PRO A 107 5.70 -5.52 -17.54
CA PRO A 107 6.52 -6.27 -18.47
C PRO A 107 5.68 -6.68 -19.70
N LEU A 108 5.96 -6.13 -20.88
CA LEU A 108 5.14 -6.34 -22.09
C LEU A 108 5.78 -7.26 -23.14
N ASP A 109 6.99 -7.76 -22.91
CA ASP A 109 7.77 -8.52 -23.91
C ASP A 109 7.08 -9.80 -24.42
N HIS A 110 6.11 -10.33 -23.67
CA HIS A 110 5.34 -11.52 -24.02
C HIS A 110 3.95 -11.20 -24.57
N VAL A 111 3.51 -9.94 -24.54
CA VAL A 111 2.17 -9.53 -24.95
C VAL A 111 2.18 -9.23 -26.45
N GLY A 112 1.55 -10.10 -27.25
CA GLY A 112 1.53 -10.00 -28.73
C GLY A 112 2.41 -11.02 -29.45
N SER A 113 3.10 -11.88 -28.71
CA SER A 113 3.81 -13.05 -29.22
C SER A 113 2.85 -14.24 -29.35
N SER A 114 1.88 -14.14 -30.26
CA SER A 114 1.03 -15.24 -30.73
C SER A 114 0.54 -14.95 -32.14
#